data_AF-A0A7W9Z2X2-F1
#
_entry.id   AF-A0A7W9Z2X2-F1
#
_cell.length_a   1.000
_cell.length_b   1.000
_cell.length_c   1.000
_cell.angle_alpha   90.00
_cell.angle_beta   90.00
_cell.angle_gamma   90.00
#
_symmetry.space_group_name_H-M   'P 1'
#
loop_
_entity.id
_entity.type
_entity.pdbx_description
1 polymer ?
#
loop_
_entity_poly.entity_id
_entity_poly.type
_entity_poly.pdbx_seq_one_letter_code
_entity_poly.pdbx_strand_id
1 'polypeptide(L)'
;MNPPKVIPITNFFNLVLGRNTGVSFGLLGGTPPWLLMVCGLAIAVALVVWMSRAESQLTTIGLGLIIGGAMGNVLDRLLLGGVTDFLDFYIGQWHWPSSNMADVGIVCGAAILLLESSQSGKKAEPSQP
;
A
#
# COMPACT_ATOMS: atom_id res chain seq x y z
N MET A 1 20.74 -7.59 -11.63
CA MET A 1 21.50 -6.44 -12.16
C MET A 1 21.73 -5.50 -10.99
N ASN A 2 22.98 -5.20 -10.68
CA ASN A 2 23.36 -4.31 -9.59
C ASN A 2 24.46 -3.42 -10.17
N PRO A 3 24.26 -2.09 -10.29
CA PRO A 3 23.16 -1.29 -9.74
C PRO A 3 21.82 -1.41 -10.49
N PRO A 4 20.70 -0.99 -9.88
CA PRO A 4 19.39 -0.93 -10.53
C PRO A 4 19.41 0.09 -11.69
N LYS A 5 18.81 -0.27 -12.81
CA LYS A 5 18.64 0.63 -13.95
C LYS A 5 17.60 1.70 -13.59
N VAL A 6 17.99 2.97 -13.64
CA VAL A 6 17.11 4.12 -13.41
C VAL A 6 16.69 4.69 -14.76
N ILE A 7 15.39 4.93 -14.94
CA ILE A 7 14.80 5.58 -16.12
C ILE A 7 14.14 6.88 -15.64
N PRO A 8 14.79 8.04 -15.85
CA PRO A 8 14.23 9.33 -15.45
C PRO A 8 12.98 9.65 -16.25
N ILE A 9 11.92 10.11 -15.57
CA ILE A 9 10.66 10.51 -16.21
C ILE A 9 10.44 12.02 -16.05
N THR A 10 10.62 12.54 -14.83
CA THR A 10 10.52 13.97 -14.51
C THR A 10 11.62 14.39 -13.52
N ASN A 11 11.69 15.68 -13.19
CA ASN A 11 12.64 16.21 -12.21
C ASN A 11 12.38 15.78 -10.76
N PHE A 12 11.35 14.96 -10.50
CA PHE A 12 11.01 14.44 -9.17
C PHE A 12 10.58 12.96 -9.18
N PHE A 13 10.60 12.30 -10.34
CA PHE A 13 10.10 10.93 -10.49
C PHE A 13 10.93 10.13 -11.51
N ASN A 14 11.33 8.92 -11.08
CA ASN A 14 12.00 7.93 -11.90
C ASN A 14 11.21 6.62 -11.89
N LEU A 15 11.40 5.83 -12.94
CA LEU A 15 11.16 4.39 -12.89
C LEU A 15 12.46 3.67 -12.53
N VAL A 16 12.39 2.81 -11.54
CA VAL A 16 13.50 1.94 -11.12
C VAL A 16 13.05 0.48 -11.20
N LEU A 17 13.99 -0.46 -11.13
CA LEU A 17 13.65 -1.87 -10.92
C LEU A 17 14.32 -2.32 -9.63
N GLY A 18 13.58 -2.17 -8.54
CA GLY A 18 13.93 -2.61 -7.21
C GLY A 18 13.21 -3.91 -6.86
N ARG A 19 13.78 -4.64 -5.92
CA ARG A 19 13.16 -5.83 -5.36
C ARG A 19 13.27 -5.82 -3.86
N ASN A 20 12.13 -5.79 -3.18
CA ASN A 20 12.04 -5.74 -1.73
C ASN A 20 11.68 -7.11 -1.15
N THR A 21 12.58 -7.67 -0.37
CA THR A 21 12.38 -8.96 0.33
C THR A 21 11.79 -8.80 1.73
N GLY A 22 11.72 -7.57 2.25
CA GLY A 22 11.12 -7.24 3.54
C GLY A 22 9.75 -6.59 3.41
N VAL A 23 9.45 -5.70 4.35
CA VAL A 23 8.30 -4.78 4.38
C VAL A 23 8.77 -3.40 3.88
N SER A 24 7.89 -2.40 3.89
CA SER A 24 8.23 -1.00 3.61
C SER A 24 9.52 -0.57 4.32
N PHE A 25 10.33 0.25 3.64
CA PHE A 25 11.64 0.72 4.12
C PHE A 25 12.71 -0.39 4.33
N GLY A 26 12.48 -1.61 3.85
CA GLY A 26 13.36 -2.75 4.11
C GLY A 26 13.28 -3.27 5.55
N LEU A 27 12.29 -2.82 6.33
CA LEU A 27 12.01 -3.37 7.66
C LEU A 27 11.71 -4.86 7.54
N LEU A 28 12.18 -5.65 8.52
CA LEU A 28 12.08 -7.11 8.51
C LEU A 28 12.82 -7.79 7.34
N GLY A 29 13.81 -7.13 6.72
CA GLY A 29 14.73 -7.76 5.77
C GLY A 29 15.42 -8.98 6.38
N GLY A 30 15.29 -10.14 5.73
CA GLY A 30 15.74 -11.44 6.26
C GLY A 30 14.61 -12.29 6.85
N THR A 31 13.41 -11.73 7.04
CA THR A 31 12.21 -12.52 7.33
C THR A 31 11.87 -13.40 6.13
N PRO A 32 11.51 -14.68 6.34
CA PRO A 32 11.08 -15.54 5.25
C PRO A 32 9.92 -14.90 4.45
N PRO A 33 10.01 -14.79 3.12
CA PRO A 33 8.96 -14.14 2.30
C PRO A 33 7.55 -14.70 2.53
N TRP A 34 7.45 -16.00 2.84
CA TRP A 34 6.19 -16.67 3.13
C TRP A 34 5.50 -16.13 4.39
N LEU A 35 6.24 -15.64 5.38
CA LEU A 35 5.63 -15.09 6.60
C LEU A 35 4.91 -13.78 6.29
N LEU A 36 5.56 -12.89 5.51
CA LEU A 36 4.95 -11.65 5.06
C LEU A 36 3.76 -11.89 4.13
N MET A 37 3.84 -12.95 3.30
CA MET A 37 2.73 -13.41 2.47
C MET A 37 1.54 -13.87 3.32
N VAL A 38 1.76 -14.69 4.35
CA VAL A 38 0.71 -15.17 5.28
C VAL A 38 0.09 -14.01 6.04
N CYS A 39 0.89 -13.08 6.57
CA CYS A 39 0.39 -11.88 7.23
C CYS A 39 -0.47 -11.03 6.30
N GLY A 40 0.00 -10.78 5.06
CA GLY A 40 -0.76 -10.03 4.06
C GLY A 40 -2.10 -10.69 3.73
N LEU A 41 -2.11 -12.02 3.57
CA LEU A 41 -3.33 -12.77 3.32
C LEU A 41 -4.30 -12.72 4.51
N ALA A 42 -3.81 -12.86 5.74
CA ALA A 42 -4.63 -12.77 6.95
C ALA A 42 -5.29 -11.38 7.08
N ILE A 43 -4.56 -10.31 6.81
CA ILE A 43 -5.09 -8.94 6.78
C ILE A 43 -6.14 -8.81 5.67
N ALA A 44 -5.86 -9.29 4.45
CA ALA A 44 -6.81 -9.23 3.34
C ALA A 44 -8.13 -9.94 3.68
N VAL A 45 -8.08 -11.13 4.30
CA VAL A 45 -9.27 -11.87 4.74
C VAL A 45 -10.05 -11.07 5.78
N ALA A 46 -9.38 -10.49 6.79
CA ALA A 46 -10.04 -9.67 7.80
C ALA A 46 -10.73 -8.43 7.17
N LEU A 47 -10.09 -7.79 6.20
CA LEU A 47 -10.65 -6.64 5.48
C LEU A 47 -11.82 -7.04 4.58
N VAL A 48 -11.80 -8.23 3.96
CA VAL A 48 -12.95 -8.76 3.21
C VAL A 48 -14.15 -8.98 4.13
N VAL A 49 -13.93 -9.53 5.34
CA VAL A 49 -15.00 -9.66 6.33
C VAL A 49 -15.55 -8.29 6.73
N TRP A 50 -14.70 -7.29 6.94
CA TRP A 50 -15.16 -5.92 7.20
C TRP A 50 -15.95 -5.35 6.02
N MET A 51 -15.43 -5.49 4.80
CA MET A 51 -16.07 -5.01 3.56
C MET A 51 -17.46 -5.62 3.38
N SER A 52 -17.65 -6.90 3.74
CA SER A 52 -18.97 -7.57 3.66
C SER A 52 -20.03 -6.97 4.59
N ARG A 53 -19.62 -6.18 5.58
CA ARG A 53 -20.47 -5.50 6.56
C ARG A 53 -20.49 -3.99 6.39
N ALA A 54 -19.77 -3.47 5.38
CA ALA A 54 -19.68 -2.04 5.15
C ALA A 54 -20.97 -1.54 4.48
N GLU A 55 -21.62 -0.55 5.09
CA GLU A 55 -22.81 0.09 4.50
C GLU A 55 -22.45 1.28 3.60
N SER A 56 -21.27 1.88 3.80
CA SER A 56 -20.81 2.99 2.97
C SER A 56 -20.09 2.52 1.72
N GLN A 57 -20.43 3.15 0.60
CA GLN A 57 -19.72 2.98 -0.67
C GLN A 57 -18.27 3.46 -0.58
N LEU A 58 -17.99 4.55 0.14
CA LEU A 58 -16.63 5.05 0.32
C LEU A 58 -15.78 4.06 1.14
N THR A 59 -16.35 3.50 2.20
CA THR A 59 -15.70 2.44 2.99
C THR A 59 -15.42 1.23 2.11
N THR A 60 -16.39 0.82 1.30
CA THR A 60 -16.25 -0.32 0.38
C THR A 60 -15.14 -0.10 -0.65
N ILE A 61 -15.07 1.10 -1.25
CA ILE A 61 -14.00 1.48 -2.19
C ILE A 61 -12.65 1.49 -1.49
N GLY A 62 -12.55 2.11 -0.31
CA GLY A 62 -11.32 2.17 0.48
C GLY A 62 -10.79 0.79 0.84
N LEU A 63 -11.66 -0.10 1.33
CA LEU A 63 -11.32 -1.48 1.63
C LEU A 63 -10.92 -2.26 0.38
N GLY A 64 -11.64 -2.10 -0.73
CA GLY A 64 -11.33 -2.75 -2.00
C GLY A 64 -9.94 -2.40 -2.52
N LEU A 65 -9.53 -1.12 -2.40
CA LEU A 65 -8.19 -0.67 -2.77
C LEU A 65 -7.10 -1.30 -1.89
N ILE A 66 -7.30 -1.34 -0.56
CA ILE A 66 -6.34 -1.95 0.36
C ILE A 66 -6.22 -3.46 0.11
N ILE A 67 -7.35 -4.16 -0.04
CA ILE A 67 -7.39 -5.59 -0.33
C ILE A 67 -6.67 -5.88 -1.65
N GLY A 68 -6.98 -5.13 -2.71
CA GLY A 68 -6.34 -5.29 -4.02
C GLY A 68 -4.83 -5.09 -3.96
N GLY A 69 -4.36 -4.04 -3.29
CA GLY A 69 -2.93 -3.80 -3.09
C GLY A 69 -2.26 -4.89 -2.25
N ALA A 70 -2.86 -5.30 -1.14
CA ALA A 70 -2.34 -6.38 -0.31
C ALA A 70 -2.21 -7.70 -1.10
N MET A 71 -3.23 -8.04 -1.90
CA MET A 71 -3.22 -9.24 -2.75
C MET A 71 -2.15 -9.17 -3.85
N GLY A 72 -1.91 -8.00 -4.46
CA GLY A 72 -0.82 -7.81 -5.41
C GLY A 72 0.55 -8.09 -4.79
N ASN A 73 0.80 -7.51 -3.61
CA ASN A 73 2.04 -7.72 -2.86
C ASN A 73 2.22 -9.16 -2.33
N VAL A 74 1.13 -9.88 -2.06
CA VAL A 74 1.11 -11.31 -1.72
C VAL A 74 1.46 -12.16 -2.95
N LEU A 75 0.87 -11.86 -4.10
CA LEU A 75 1.12 -12.58 -5.36
C LEU A 75 2.58 -12.44 -5.80
N ASP A 76 3.15 -11.23 -5.70
CA ASP A 76 4.57 -10.99 -5.96
C ASP A 76 5.47 -11.84 -5.03
N ARG A 77 5.15 -11.90 -3.73
CA ARG A 77 5.92 -12.73 -2.80
C ARG A 77 5.81 -14.22 -3.11
N LEU A 78 4.65 -14.68 -3.56
CA LEU A 78 4.43 -16.08 -3.95
C LEU A 78 5.21 -16.45 -5.21
N LEU A 79 5.11 -15.62 -6.26
CA LEU A 79 5.67 -15.93 -7.58
C LEU A 79 7.14 -15.59 -7.68
N LEU A 80 7.51 -14.44 -7.12
CA LEU A 80 8.82 -13.86 -7.30
C LEU A 80 9.68 -14.12 -6.08
N GLY A 81 9.14 -14.24 -4.86
CA GLY A 81 9.89 -14.36 -3.60
C GLY A 81 10.20 -13.02 -2.92
N GLY A 82 9.53 -11.94 -3.34
CA GLY A 82 9.70 -10.56 -2.90
C GLY A 82 8.83 -9.64 -3.76
N VAL A 83 8.69 -8.38 -3.37
CA VAL A 83 7.88 -7.39 -4.08
C VAL A 83 8.72 -6.64 -5.10
N THR A 84 8.15 -6.41 -6.28
CA THR A 84 8.77 -5.56 -7.30
C THR A 84 8.40 -4.10 -7.04
N ASP A 85 9.42 -3.29 -6.73
CA ASP A 85 9.26 -1.85 -6.50
C ASP A 85 9.83 -1.10 -7.71
N PHE A 86 9.07 -0.14 -8.23
CA PHE A 86 9.41 0.53 -9.49
C PHE A 86 9.11 2.03 -9.55
N LEU A 87 8.41 2.57 -8.55
CA LEU A 87 8.15 4.00 -8.42
C LEU A 87 9.21 4.61 -7.49
N ASP A 88 9.99 5.57 -8.00
CA ASP A 88 11.00 6.29 -7.21
C ASP A 88 10.70 7.79 -7.28
N PHE A 89 10.31 8.37 -6.14
CA PHE A 89 10.04 9.80 -6.00
C PHE A 89 11.17 10.48 -5.26
N TYR A 90 11.61 11.64 -5.72
CA TYR A 90 12.78 12.31 -5.14
C TYR A 90 12.69 13.84 -5.20
N ILE A 91 13.40 14.49 -4.30
CA ILE A 91 13.63 15.95 -4.28
C ILE A 91 15.12 16.19 -4.08
N GLY A 92 15.79 16.74 -5.11
CA GLY A 92 17.24 16.92 -5.09
C GLY A 92 17.96 15.56 -5.03
N GLN A 93 18.69 15.32 -3.93
CA GLN A 93 19.39 14.04 -3.68
C GLN A 93 18.61 13.12 -2.71
N TRP A 94 17.48 13.58 -2.19
CA TRP A 94 16.69 12.81 -1.24
C TRP A 94 15.62 12.00 -1.97
N HIS A 95 15.66 10.69 -1.80
CA HIS A 95 14.72 9.75 -2.40
C HIS A 95 13.76 9.21 -1.35
N TRP A 96 12.47 9.21 -1.68
CA TRP A 96 11.48 8.39 -1.01
C TRP A 96 11.79 6.91 -1.31
N PRO A 97 11.58 5.98 -0.36
CA PRO A 97 11.77 4.56 -0.63
C PRO A 97 10.95 4.12 -1.84
N SER A 98 11.56 3.33 -2.72
CA SER A 98 10.88 2.85 -3.90
C SER A 98 9.60 2.08 -3.53
N SER A 99 8.55 2.25 -4.32
CA SER A 99 7.23 1.64 -4.09
C SER A 99 6.64 1.08 -5.38
N ASN A 100 5.41 0.57 -5.31
CA ASN A 100 4.69 0.06 -6.48
C ASN A 100 3.21 0.47 -6.49
N MET A 101 2.47 0.01 -7.50
CA MET A 101 1.04 0.32 -7.62
C MET A 101 0.18 -0.32 -6.51
N ALA A 102 0.61 -1.45 -5.95
CA ALA A 102 -0.07 -2.07 -4.80
C ALA A 102 0.00 -1.19 -3.56
N ASP A 103 1.18 -0.60 -3.27
CA ASP A 103 1.37 0.34 -2.17
C ASP A 103 0.55 1.62 -2.38
N VAL A 104 0.48 2.14 -3.61
CA VAL A 104 -0.39 3.27 -3.96
C VAL A 104 -1.85 2.94 -3.65
N GLY A 105 -2.33 1.75 -4.04
CA GLY A 105 -3.69 1.29 -3.70
C GLY A 105 -3.94 1.25 -2.19
N ILE A 106 -2.99 0.70 -1.42
CA ILE A 106 -3.09 0.65 0.05
C ILE A 106 -3.15 2.06 0.65
N VAL A 107 -2.27 2.97 0.24
CA VAL A 107 -2.22 4.35 0.75
C VAL A 107 -3.49 5.12 0.38
N CYS A 108 -3.96 5.03 -0.87
CA CYS A 108 -5.18 5.70 -1.31
C CYS A 108 -6.41 5.15 -0.58
N GLY A 109 -6.52 3.83 -0.42
CA GLY A 109 -7.62 3.21 0.31
C GLY A 109 -7.65 3.61 1.78
N ALA A 110 -6.48 3.62 2.45
CA ALA A 110 -6.36 4.09 3.82
C ALA A 110 -6.74 5.58 3.96
N ALA A 111 -6.31 6.43 3.02
CA ALA A 111 -6.67 7.85 3.00
C ALA A 111 -8.19 8.05 2.89
N ILE A 112 -8.88 7.28 2.03
CA ILE A 112 -10.34 7.33 1.90
C ILE A 112 -11.02 6.99 3.23
N LEU A 113 -10.61 5.90 3.89
CA LEU A 113 -11.18 5.47 5.18
C LEU A 113 -10.97 6.54 6.27
N LEU A 114 -9.80 7.17 6.33
CA LEU A 114 -9.50 8.24 7.29
C LEU A 114 -10.34 9.50 7.04
N LEU A 115 -10.49 9.90 5.77
CA LEU A 115 -11.28 11.07 5.39
C LEU A 115 -12.77 10.87 5.68
N GLU A 116 -13.29 9.66 5.47
CA GLU A 116 -14.68 9.32 5.77
C GLU A 116 -14.96 9.32 7.28
N SER A 117 -14.05 8.71 8.06
CA SER A 117 -14.14 8.69 9.53
C SER A 117 -14.13 10.12 10.11
N SER A 118 -13.28 10.99 9.59
CA SER A 118 -13.16 12.39 10.03
C SER A 118 -14.43 13.22 9.73
N GLN A 119 -15.16 12.89 8.66
CA GLN A 119 -16.42 13.58 8.31
C GLN A 119 -17.60 13.07 9.14
N SER A 120 -17.63 11.77 9.46
CA SER A 120 -18.63 11.19 10.35
C SER A 120 -18.57 11.79 11.76
N GLY A 121 -17.36 12.06 12.26
CA GLY A 121 -17.16 12.73 13.56
C GLY A 121 -17.69 14.17 13.61
N LYS A 122 -17.61 14.92 12.50
CA LYS A 122 -18.11 16.31 12.41
C LYS A 122 -19.65 16.40 12.33
N LYS A 123 -20.31 15.35 11.84
CA LYS A 123 -21.78 15.33 11.71
C LYS A 123 -22.50 15.05 13.03
N ALA A 124 -21.77 14.62 14.06
CA ALA A 124 -22.30 14.25 15.37
C ALA A 124 -22.32 15.39 16.40
N GLU A 125 -21.85 16.59 16.05
CA GLU A 125 -21.89 17.75 16.94
C GLU A 125 -23.28 18.42 16.84
N PRO A 126 -24.15 18.32 17.86
CA PRO A 126 -25.46 18.96 17.82
C PRO A 126 -25.24 20.47 17.86
N SER A 127 -25.82 21.19 16.90
CA SER A 127 -26.01 22.63 17.01
C SER A 127 -26.69 22.94 18.34
N GLN A 128 -25.91 23.46 19.29
CA GLN A 128 -26.45 23.88 20.58
C GLN A 128 -27.39 25.08 20.36
N PRO A 129 -28.55 25.10 21.06
CA PRO A 129 -29.57 26.13 20.90
C PRO A 129 -29.11 27.52 21.37
#